data_AF-A0A2S9FHX0-F1
#
_entry.id   AF-A0A2S9FHX0-F1
#
_cell.length_a   1.000
_cell.length_b   1.000
_cell.length_c   1.000
_cell.angle_alpha   90.00
_cell.angle_beta   90.00
_cell.angle_gamma   90.00
#
_symmetry.space_group_name_H-M   'P 1'
#
loop_
_entity.id
_entity.type
_entity.pdbx_description
1 polymer ?
#
loop_
_entity_poly.entity_id
_entity_poly.type
_entity_poly.pdbx_seq_one_letter_code
_entity_poly.pdbx_strand_id
1 'polypeptide(L)'
;VHYGPTAAHADANIELITRFLRAGIDVCSTAMTPWIWPTMHLNPPNWIEPITVACELGESSCFTTGIDPGFANDLFPMTLMGLCSEVRKVRASELLDYTNYEGDYDREMGIGRPPEYRPMLENPDILVFAWGATVPMIAHAAGIMLDEITTTWEKWVTPDERKTAKGVIAPGNVAAVRFTINGVYQGETRIQLEHVNRIGNDAAPDWPSGNENDVYRVDIEGTP
;
A
#
# COMPACT_ATOMS: atom_id res chain seq x y z
N VAL A 1 3.82 -20.87 -2.41
CA VAL A 1 3.92 -19.39 -2.33
C VAL A 1 4.60 -18.90 -3.60
N HIS A 2 4.01 -17.94 -4.28
CA HIS A 2 4.48 -17.33 -5.51
C HIS A 2 5.14 -15.98 -5.20
N TYR A 3 6.45 -15.91 -5.47
CA TYR A 3 7.24 -14.68 -5.48
C TYR A 3 7.50 -14.32 -6.94
N GLY A 4 6.79 -13.31 -7.44
CA GLY A 4 6.89 -12.84 -8.80
C GLY A 4 7.36 -11.38 -8.85
N PRO A 5 7.58 -10.83 -10.05
CA PRO A 5 7.79 -9.40 -10.22
C PRO A 5 6.57 -8.59 -9.72
N THR A 6 6.74 -7.29 -9.51
CA THR A 6 5.63 -6.42 -9.08
C THR A 6 4.47 -6.41 -10.08
N ALA A 7 3.34 -5.81 -9.70
CA ALA A 7 2.18 -5.64 -10.59
C ALA A 7 2.49 -4.90 -11.91
N ALA A 8 3.63 -4.21 -12.02
CA ALA A 8 4.12 -3.66 -13.28
C ALA A 8 4.39 -4.73 -14.36
N HIS A 9 4.54 -6.00 -13.95
CA HIS A 9 4.74 -7.17 -14.81
C HIS A 9 3.60 -8.18 -14.65
N ALA A 10 2.36 -7.69 -14.52
CA ALA A 10 1.17 -8.52 -14.27
C ALA A 10 1.03 -9.71 -15.24
N ASP A 11 1.33 -9.55 -16.53
CA ASP A 11 1.22 -10.63 -17.51
C ASP A 11 2.08 -11.85 -17.15
N ALA A 12 3.31 -11.63 -16.66
CA ALA A 12 4.20 -12.71 -16.23
C ALA A 12 3.66 -13.41 -14.98
N ASN A 13 3.10 -12.65 -14.05
CA ASN A 13 2.45 -13.19 -12.86
C ASN A 13 1.22 -14.02 -13.25
N ILE A 14 0.35 -13.50 -14.12
CA ILE A 14 -0.88 -14.17 -14.57
C ILE A 14 -0.53 -15.46 -15.32
N GLU A 15 0.43 -15.43 -16.25
CA GLU A 15 0.87 -16.62 -16.98
C GLU A 15 1.33 -17.74 -16.04
N LEU A 16 2.17 -17.42 -15.06
CA LEU A 16 2.70 -18.40 -14.12
C LEU A 16 1.63 -18.91 -13.14
N ILE A 17 0.86 -17.99 -12.54
CA ILE A 17 -0.16 -18.33 -11.54
C ILE A 17 -1.27 -19.19 -12.16
N THR A 18 -1.75 -18.86 -13.35
CA THR A 18 -2.81 -19.64 -14.02
C THR A 18 -2.40 -21.08 -14.31
N ARG A 19 -1.10 -21.35 -14.58
CA ARG A 19 -0.59 -22.71 -14.76
C ARG A 19 -0.68 -23.55 -13.48
N PHE A 20 -0.35 -22.97 -12.32
CA PHE A 20 -0.50 -23.65 -11.04
C PHE A 20 -1.97 -23.89 -10.71
N LEU A 21 -2.80 -22.85 -10.84
CA LEU A 21 -4.22 -22.93 -10.52
C LEU A 21 -4.92 -24.01 -11.35
N ARG A 22 -4.71 -24.04 -12.68
CA ARG A 22 -5.28 -25.07 -13.58
C ARG A 22 -4.81 -26.49 -13.28
N ALA A 23 -3.68 -26.65 -12.60
CA ALA A 23 -3.19 -27.95 -12.15
C ALA A 23 -3.76 -28.38 -10.79
N GLY A 24 -4.71 -27.61 -10.23
CA GLY A 24 -5.30 -27.85 -8.91
C GLY A 24 -4.40 -27.48 -7.75
N ILE A 25 -3.47 -26.55 -7.96
CA ILE A 25 -2.52 -26.09 -6.94
C ILE A 25 -2.94 -24.71 -6.47
N ASP A 26 -3.24 -24.57 -5.18
CA ASP A 26 -3.51 -23.29 -4.56
C ASP A 26 -2.29 -22.37 -4.61
N VAL A 27 -2.54 -21.08 -4.87
CA VAL A 27 -1.49 -20.05 -4.96
C VAL A 27 -1.70 -18.98 -3.91
N CYS A 28 -0.74 -18.85 -3.00
CA CYS A 28 -0.55 -17.66 -2.18
C CYS A 28 0.54 -16.78 -2.79
N SER A 29 0.30 -15.48 -3.01
CA SER A 29 1.25 -14.55 -3.62
C SER A 29 1.42 -13.23 -2.85
N THR A 30 2.58 -12.60 -3.02
CA THR A 30 2.88 -11.25 -2.52
C THR A 30 3.17 -10.23 -3.63
N ALA A 31 2.95 -10.61 -4.89
CA ALA A 31 3.42 -9.86 -6.05
C ALA A 31 2.36 -8.89 -6.64
N MET A 32 1.07 -9.19 -6.43
CA MET A 32 -0.05 -8.51 -7.07
C MET A 32 -0.86 -7.71 -6.05
N THR A 33 -0.29 -6.67 -5.46
CA THR A 33 -0.94 -5.85 -4.43
C THR A 33 -2.38 -5.40 -4.74
N PRO A 34 -2.79 -5.10 -6.00
CA PRO A 34 -4.18 -4.74 -6.30
C PRO A 34 -5.18 -5.90 -6.09
N TRP A 35 -4.71 -7.15 -6.06
CA TRP A 35 -5.53 -8.35 -5.85
C TRP A 35 -5.82 -8.65 -4.38
N ILE A 36 -5.36 -7.83 -3.43
CA ILE A 36 -5.82 -7.89 -2.04
C ILE A 36 -7.34 -7.72 -1.97
N TRP A 37 -7.89 -6.85 -2.82
CA TRP A 37 -9.32 -6.70 -3.02
C TRP A 37 -9.63 -6.83 -4.52
N PRO A 38 -9.78 -8.06 -5.05
CA PRO A 38 -9.83 -8.30 -6.49
C PRO A 38 -11.06 -7.65 -7.15
N THR A 39 -12.12 -7.38 -6.38
CA THR A 39 -13.34 -6.70 -6.83
C THR A 39 -13.24 -5.17 -6.82
N MET A 40 -12.09 -4.59 -6.46
CA MET A 40 -11.85 -3.16 -6.63
C MET A 40 -12.05 -2.77 -8.11
N HIS A 41 -12.86 -1.74 -8.36
CA HIS A 41 -13.23 -1.32 -9.71
C HIS A 41 -12.05 -0.89 -10.61
N LEU A 42 -10.91 -0.51 -10.02
CA LEU A 42 -9.69 -0.16 -10.76
C LEU A 42 -8.93 -1.38 -11.28
N ASN A 43 -9.24 -2.60 -10.80
CA ASN A 43 -8.59 -3.80 -11.32
C ASN A 43 -9.05 -4.07 -12.76
N PRO A 44 -8.12 -4.16 -13.73
CA PRO A 44 -8.48 -4.47 -15.11
C PRO A 44 -9.13 -5.86 -15.19
N PRO A 45 -10.25 -6.03 -15.92
CA PRO A 45 -10.88 -7.34 -16.07
C PRO A 45 -9.93 -8.42 -16.59
N ASN A 46 -9.01 -8.05 -17.49
CA ASN A 46 -7.98 -8.95 -18.02
C ASN A 46 -6.91 -9.37 -17.00
N TRP A 47 -6.89 -8.78 -15.80
CA TRP A 47 -6.05 -9.26 -14.69
C TRP A 47 -6.78 -10.26 -13.80
N ILE A 48 -8.11 -10.14 -13.67
CA ILE A 48 -8.92 -10.94 -12.76
C ILE A 48 -9.49 -12.18 -13.44
N GLU A 49 -10.10 -12.01 -14.62
CA GLU A 49 -10.82 -13.08 -15.33
C GLU A 49 -9.96 -14.33 -15.59
N PRO A 50 -8.69 -14.23 -16.05
CA PRO A 50 -7.85 -15.41 -16.26
C PRO A 50 -7.60 -16.19 -14.97
N ILE A 51 -7.48 -15.50 -13.83
CA ILE A 51 -7.25 -16.09 -12.51
C ILE A 51 -8.53 -16.79 -12.03
N THR A 52 -9.68 -16.11 -12.12
CA THR A 52 -10.98 -16.70 -11.78
C THR A 52 -11.25 -17.98 -12.58
N VAL A 53 -11.07 -17.95 -13.90
CA VAL A 53 -11.26 -19.12 -14.77
C VAL A 53 -10.27 -20.24 -14.41
N ALA A 54 -9.02 -19.91 -14.07
CA ALA A 54 -8.02 -20.91 -13.69
C ALA A 54 -8.33 -21.58 -12.34
N CYS A 55 -8.79 -20.81 -11.35
CA CYS A 55 -9.30 -21.31 -10.08
C CYS A 55 -10.47 -22.28 -10.29
N GLU A 56 -11.47 -21.89 -11.09
CA GLU A 56 -12.65 -22.72 -11.38
C GLU A 56 -12.29 -24.04 -12.06
N LEU A 57 -11.45 -24.00 -13.10
CA LEU A 57 -11.06 -25.21 -13.85
C LEU A 57 -10.18 -26.18 -13.06
N GLY A 58 -9.35 -25.65 -12.15
CA GLY A 58 -8.48 -26.47 -11.34
C GLY A 58 -9.05 -26.86 -9.99
N GLU A 59 -10.23 -26.36 -9.62
CA GLU A 59 -10.77 -26.47 -8.26
C GLU A 59 -9.76 -25.97 -7.20
N SER A 60 -9.10 -24.85 -7.49
CA SER A 60 -8.03 -24.27 -6.66
C SER A 60 -8.31 -22.82 -6.31
N SER A 61 -7.56 -22.29 -5.33
CA SER A 61 -7.73 -20.94 -4.79
C SER A 61 -6.49 -20.07 -5.04
N CYS A 62 -6.73 -18.78 -5.29
CA CYS A 62 -5.69 -17.76 -5.31
C CYS A 62 -5.90 -16.77 -4.17
N PHE A 63 -4.84 -16.53 -3.40
CA PHE A 63 -4.83 -15.58 -2.30
C PHE A 63 -3.62 -14.66 -2.45
N THR A 64 -3.85 -13.36 -2.41
CA THR A 64 -2.77 -12.36 -2.38
C THR A 64 -2.71 -11.73 -1.00
N THR A 65 -1.50 -11.57 -0.47
CA THR A 65 -1.25 -11.00 0.87
C THR A 65 0.16 -10.40 0.91
N GLY A 66 0.59 -9.89 2.05
CA GLY A 66 1.82 -9.16 2.27
C GLY A 66 1.78 -8.49 3.63
N ILE A 67 2.83 -7.73 3.97
CA ILE A 67 2.79 -6.91 5.18
C ILE A 67 1.94 -5.65 4.94
N ASP A 68 2.18 -4.96 3.82
CA ASP A 68 1.48 -3.76 3.37
C ASP A 68 1.44 -3.77 1.83
N PRO A 69 0.31 -4.14 1.19
CA PRO A 69 -0.95 -4.61 1.77
C PRO A 69 -1.01 -6.12 2.10
N GLY A 70 -1.86 -6.50 3.06
CA GLY A 70 -2.22 -7.90 3.36
C GLY A 70 -2.16 -8.33 4.82
N PHE A 71 -1.61 -7.50 5.71
CA PHE A 71 -1.71 -7.71 7.16
C PHE A 71 -1.77 -6.39 7.94
N ALA A 72 -0.68 -5.61 7.93
CA ALA A 72 -0.50 -4.47 8.82
C ALA A 72 -1.49 -3.33 8.54
N ASN A 73 -1.86 -3.17 7.26
CA ASN A 73 -2.74 -2.10 6.80
C ASN A 73 -4.18 -2.57 6.49
N ASP A 74 -4.50 -3.84 6.74
CA ASP A 74 -5.84 -4.40 6.52
C ASP A 74 -6.31 -5.40 7.59
N LEU A 75 -5.82 -6.64 7.63
CA LEU A 75 -6.28 -7.68 8.52
C LEU A 75 -6.10 -7.27 9.99
N PHE A 76 -4.98 -6.64 10.31
CA PHE A 76 -4.71 -6.14 11.66
C PHE A 76 -5.69 -5.04 12.09
N PRO A 77 -5.87 -3.92 11.34
CA PRO A 77 -6.87 -2.92 11.70
C PRO A 77 -8.29 -3.47 11.73
N MET A 78 -8.70 -4.33 10.77
CA MET A 78 -10.03 -4.95 10.79
C MET A 78 -10.25 -5.85 12.02
N THR A 79 -9.23 -6.59 12.44
CA THR A 79 -9.30 -7.41 13.66
C THR A 79 -9.50 -6.54 14.90
N LEU A 80 -8.75 -5.44 15.03
CA LEU A 80 -8.86 -4.53 16.17
C LEU A 80 -10.19 -3.77 16.19
N MET A 81 -10.74 -3.41 15.04
CA MET A 81 -12.06 -2.78 14.92
C MET A 81 -13.17 -3.66 15.50
N GLY A 82 -13.04 -5.00 15.45
CA GLY A 82 -13.99 -5.93 16.04
C GLY A 82 -14.06 -5.88 17.58
N LEU A 83 -13.13 -5.18 18.23
CA LEU A 83 -13.10 -4.95 19.68
C LEU A 83 -13.72 -3.61 20.09
N CYS A 84 -14.27 -2.85 19.14
CA CYS A 84 -14.85 -1.53 19.40
C CYS A 84 -16.38 -1.57 19.26
N SER A 85 -17.08 -0.91 20.18
CA SER A 85 -18.52 -0.65 20.06
C SER A 85 -18.84 0.39 18.98
N GLU A 86 -17.94 1.33 18.72
CA GLU A 86 -18.04 2.33 17.66
C GLU A 86 -16.66 2.61 17.06
N VAL A 87 -16.56 2.66 15.72
CA VAL A 87 -15.36 3.09 15.00
C VAL A 87 -15.68 4.37 14.22
N ARG A 88 -15.08 5.49 14.63
CA ARG A 88 -15.23 6.78 13.95
C ARG A 88 -14.16 6.99 12.88
N LYS A 89 -12.92 6.57 13.14
CA LYS A 89 -11.84 6.57 12.16
C LYS A 89 -10.86 5.44 12.44
N VAL A 90 -10.41 4.76 11.40
CA VAL A 90 -9.26 3.85 11.47
C VAL A 90 -8.15 4.41 10.59
N ARG A 91 -6.94 4.49 11.15
CA ARG A 91 -5.72 4.82 10.42
C ARG A 91 -4.74 3.67 10.54
N ALA A 92 -4.26 3.16 9.41
CA ALA A 92 -3.10 2.30 9.36
C ALA A 92 -1.92 3.07 8.76
N SER A 93 -0.78 3.05 9.45
CA SER A 93 0.41 3.81 9.08
C SER A 93 1.60 2.88 8.86
N GLU A 94 2.30 3.06 7.74
CA GLU A 94 3.66 2.58 7.51
C GLU A 94 4.63 3.74 7.78
N LEU A 95 5.50 3.61 8.78
CA LEU A 95 6.45 4.65 9.19
C LEU A 95 7.86 4.04 9.15
N LEU A 96 8.60 4.24 8.05
CA LEU A 96 9.82 3.50 7.75
C LEU A 96 11.02 4.38 7.44
N ASP A 97 12.21 3.90 7.81
CA ASP A 97 13.50 4.45 7.40
C ASP A 97 14.08 3.65 6.21
N TYR A 98 14.07 4.28 5.04
CA TYR A 98 14.53 3.71 3.78
C TYR A 98 16.06 3.82 3.60
N THR A 99 16.81 4.29 4.61
CA THR A 99 18.28 4.43 4.55
C THR A 99 18.96 3.16 4.06
N ASN A 100 18.51 1.99 4.53
CA ASN A 100 19.09 0.68 4.16
C ASN A 100 18.23 -0.09 3.16
N TYR A 101 17.17 0.50 2.62
CA TYR A 101 16.27 -0.16 1.69
C TYR A 101 16.84 -0.13 0.27
N GLU A 102 16.88 -1.28 -0.40
CA GLU A 102 17.47 -1.43 -1.74
C GLU A 102 16.43 -1.44 -2.88
N GLY A 103 15.14 -1.44 -2.55
CA GLY A 103 14.05 -1.46 -3.52
C GLY A 103 13.89 -0.17 -4.34
N ASP A 104 12.95 -0.18 -5.27
CA ASP A 104 12.75 0.91 -6.23
C ASP A 104 11.86 2.04 -5.69
N TYR A 105 12.44 3.00 -4.97
CA TYR A 105 11.71 4.20 -4.52
C TYR A 105 12.00 5.47 -5.32
N ASP A 106 13.12 5.55 -6.05
CA ASP A 106 13.57 6.83 -6.65
C ASP A 106 12.67 7.30 -7.80
N ARG A 107 12.09 6.34 -8.55
CA ARG A 107 11.15 6.61 -9.64
C ARG A 107 9.70 6.63 -9.14
N GLU A 108 9.38 5.72 -8.23
CA GLU A 108 8.02 5.51 -7.75
C GLU A 108 7.58 6.59 -6.77
N MET A 109 8.48 6.99 -5.86
CA MET A 109 8.24 7.99 -4.81
C MET A 109 9.05 9.28 -4.99
N GLY A 110 10.11 9.27 -5.80
CA GLY A 110 10.89 10.49 -6.09
C GLY A 110 11.92 10.85 -5.03
N ILE A 111 12.15 9.99 -4.03
CA ILE A 111 13.26 10.15 -3.08
C ILE A 111 14.59 10.15 -3.87
N GLY A 112 15.50 11.05 -3.53
CA GLY A 112 16.75 11.28 -4.25
C GLY A 112 16.63 12.22 -5.46
N ARG A 113 15.42 12.63 -5.87
CA ARG A 113 15.19 13.53 -7.01
C ARG A 113 14.97 14.99 -6.55
N PRO A 114 15.12 15.98 -7.46
CA PRO A 114 14.70 17.35 -7.20
C PRO A 114 13.19 17.43 -6.89
N PRO A 115 12.73 18.40 -6.08
CA PRO A 115 11.32 18.50 -5.67
C PRO A 115 10.34 18.68 -6.83
N GLU A 116 10.79 19.21 -7.97
CA GLU A 116 9.99 19.39 -9.19
C GLU A 116 9.73 18.08 -9.94
N TYR A 117 10.49 17.02 -9.65
CA TYR A 117 10.26 15.71 -10.23
C TYR A 117 8.90 15.19 -9.78
N ARG A 118 8.10 14.72 -10.75
CA ARG A 118 6.79 14.11 -10.51
C ARG A 118 6.92 12.59 -10.54
N PRO A 119 7.05 11.92 -9.39
CA PRO A 119 7.12 10.48 -9.32
C PRO A 119 5.77 9.84 -9.68
N MET A 120 5.81 8.54 -10.02
CA MET A 120 4.61 7.84 -10.48
C MET A 120 3.48 7.83 -9.44
N LEU A 121 3.80 7.65 -8.16
CA LEU A 121 2.82 7.55 -7.08
C LEU A 121 2.26 8.91 -6.62
N GLU A 122 2.81 10.04 -7.11
CA GLU A 122 2.16 11.35 -6.93
C GLU A 122 0.85 11.45 -7.75
N ASN A 123 0.65 10.56 -8.73
CA ASN A 123 -0.64 10.44 -9.41
C ASN A 123 -1.65 9.68 -8.51
N PRO A 124 -2.80 10.29 -8.17
CA PRO A 124 -3.80 9.67 -7.30
C PRO A 124 -4.30 8.31 -7.79
N ASP A 125 -4.57 8.16 -9.09
CA ASP A 125 -5.11 6.91 -9.64
C ASP A 125 -4.09 5.77 -9.54
N ILE A 126 -2.80 6.08 -9.80
CA ILE A 126 -1.72 5.09 -9.66
C ILE A 126 -1.52 4.71 -8.19
N LEU A 127 -1.58 5.68 -7.28
CA LEU A 127 -1.42 5.42 -5.85
C LEU A 127 -2.57 4.56 -5.29
N VAL A 128 -3.82 4.91 -5.63
CA VAL A 128 -5.00 4.12 -5.24
C VAL A 128 -4.95 2.73 -5.87
N PHE A 129 -4.50 2.61 -7.11
CA PHE A 129 -4.32 1.31 -7.75
C PHE A 129 -3.31 0.42 -7.01
N ALA A 130 -2.17 0.98 -6.61
CA ALA A 130 -1.07 0.21 -6.02
C ALA A 130 -1.31 -0.23 -4.57
N TRP A 131 -1.89 0.65 -3.72
CA TRP A 131 -2.10 0.39 -2.28
C TRP A 131 -3.56 0.59 -1.82
N GLY A 132 -4.39 1.26 -2.60
CA GLY A 132 -5.72 1.68 -2.17
C GLY A 132 -6.76 0.57 -2.06
N ALA A 133 -6.47 -0.65 -2.53
CA ALA A 133 -7.38 -1.80 -2.48
C ALA A 133 -7.85 -2.16 -1.05
N THR A 134 -7.06 -1.83 -0.03
CA THR A 134 -7.41 -2.11 1.37
C THR A 134 -8.51 -1.18 1.89
N VAL A 135 -8.63 0.04 1.35
CA VAL A 135 -9.60 1.05 1.78
C VAL A 135 -11.05 0.58 1.55
N PRO A 136 -11.47 0.18 0.33
CA PRO A 136 -12.81 -0.36 0.11
C PRO A 136 -13.00 -1.72 0.80
N MET A 137 -11.94 -2.51 1.01
CA MET A 137 -12.03 -3.78 1.76
C MET A 137 -12.41 -3.54 3.22
N ILE A 138 -11.75 -2.60 3.91
CA ILE A 138 -12.07 -2.22 5.29
C ILE A 138 -13.49 -1.61 5.36
N ALA A 139 -13.87 -0.78 4.38
CA ALA A 139 -15.22 -0.22 4.30
C ALA A 139 -16.29 -1.32 4.20
N HIS A 140 -16.06 -2.31 3.34
CA HIS A 140 -16.92 -3.48 3.20
C HIS A 140 -17.05 -4.25 4.51
N ALA A 141 -15.93 -4.52 5.19
CA ALA A 141 -15.94 -5.18 6.50
C ALA A 141 -16.69 -4.39 7.59
N ALA A 142 -16.64 -3.06 7.53
CA ALA A 142 -17.37 -2.16 8.42
C ALA A 142 -18.86 -1.99 8.04
N GLY A 143 -19.31 -2.54 6.92
CA GLY A 143 -20.68 -2.40 6.44
C GLY A 143 -21.03 -1.00 5.92
N ILE A 144 -20.03 -0.22 5.50
CA ILE A 144 -20.23 1.12 4.91
C ILE A 144 -19.87 1.14 3.43
N MET A 145 -20.49 2.06 2.69
CA MET A 145 -20.16 2.34 1.29
C MET A 145 -19.52 3.72 1.23
N LEU A 146 -18.30 3.80 0.74
CA LEU A 146 -17.57 5.06 0.64
C LEU A 146 -18.17 5.96 -0.46
N ASP A 147 -18.15 7.26 -0.21
CA ASP A 147 -18.55 8.28 -1.20
C ASP A 147 -17.44 8.45 -2.24
N GLU A 148 -16.19 8.47 -1.79
CA GLU A 148 -15.01 8.65 -2.63
C GLU A 148 -13.74 8.11 -1.96
N ILE A 149 -12.67 7.97 -2.75
CA ILE A 149 -11.31 7.76 -2.29
C ILE A 149 -10.47 8.95 -2.73
N THR A 150 -9.79 9.60 -1.78
CA THR A 150 -8.89 10.74 -2.04
C THR A 150 -7.47 10.43 -1.61
N THR A 151 -6.49 11.20 -2.10
CA THR A 151 -5.08 11.04 -1.72
C THR A 151 -4.44 12.36 -1.31
N THR A 152 -3.38 12.28 -0.51
CA THR A 152 -2.45 13.40 -0.28
C THR A 152 -1.05 13.00 -0.70
N TRP A 153 -0.21 13.96 -1.06
CA TRP A 153 1.20 13.73 -1.38
C TRP A 153 2.04 14.92 -0.92
N GLU A 154 3.00 14.67 -0.03
CA GLU A 154 3.91 15.66 0.54
C GLU A 154 5.35 15.19 0.34
N LYS A 155 6.25 16.14 0.03
CA LYS A 155 7.68 15.91 -0.14
C LYS A 155 8.44 16.72 0.90
N TRP A 156 9.46 16.13 1.49
CA TRP A 156 10.42 16.84 2.33
C TRP A 156 11.80 16.83 1.67
N VAL A 157 12.40 18.01 1.59
CA VAL A 157 13.70 18.24 0.95
C VAL A 157 14.78 18.31 2.01
N THR A 158 15.85 17.55 1.83
CA THR A 158 16.95 17.54 2.81
C THR A 158 17.82 18.79 2.70
N PRO A 159 18.17 19.44 3.83
CA PRO A 159 19.15 20.52 3.85
C PRO A 159 20.59 20.00 3.79
N ASP A 160 20.80 18.73 4.12
CA ASP A 160 22.11 18.09 4.25
C ASP A 160 22.23 16.85 3.37
N GLU A 161 23.46 16.41 3.13
CA GLU A 161 23.75 15.15 2.43
C GLU A 161 23.23 13.95 3.23
N ARG A 162 22.58 13.00 2.55
CA ARG A 162 22.09 11.76 3.16
C ARG A 162 22.64 10.53 2.44
N LYS A 163 23.25 9.62 3.20
CA LYS A 163 23.77 8.35 2.68
C LYS A 163 22.69 7.28 2.76
N THR A 164 22.56 6.48 1.71
CA THR A 164 21.61 5.38 1.59
C THR A 164 22.32 4.15 1.02
N ALA A 165 21.66 2.99 1.08
CA ALA A 165 22.11 1.78 0.39
C ALA A 165 22.26 1.98 -1.13
N LYS A 166 21.51 2.93 -1.73
CA LYS A 166 21.51 3.21 -3.18
C LYS A 166 22.46 4.34 -3.59
N GLY A 167 23.19 4.94 -2.64
CA GLY A 167 24.11 6.04 -2.88
C GLY A 167 23.81 7.26 -2.02
N VAL A 168 24.18 8.43 -2.53
CA VAL A 168 24.12 9.70 -1.78
C VAL A 168 23.03 10.61 -2.35
N ILE A 169 22.14 11.07 -1.48
CA ILE A 169 21.16 12.12 -1.77
C ILE A 169 21.78 13.47 -1.38
N ALA A 170 21.94 14.36 -2.35
CA ALA A 170 22.49 15.68 -2.14
C ALA A 170 21.48 16.63 -1.44
N PRO A 171 21.96 17.66 -0.72
CA PRO A 171 21.13 18.78 -0.27
C PRO A 171 20.26 19.34 -1.41
N GLY A 172 19.01 19.70 -1.09
CA GLY A 172 18.06 20.24 -2.07
C GLY A 172 17.24 19.18 -2.83
N ASN A 173 17.53 17.88 -2.64
CA ASN A 173 16.70 16.80 -3.17
C ASN A 173 15.72 16.27 -2.11
N VAL A 174 14.65 15.62 -2.58
CA VAL A 174 13.65 14.95 -1.75
C VAL A 174 14.32 13.81 -0.99
N ALA A 175 14.11 13.76 0.33
CA ALA A 175 14.63 12.70 1.20
C ALA A 175 13.56 12.08 2.09
N ALA A 176 12.34 12.61 2.09
CA ALA A 176 11.20 11.92 2.65
C ALA A 176 9.94 12.23 1.85
N VAL A 177 9.02 11.29 1.84
CA VAL A 177 7.69 11.41 1.23
C VAL A 177 6.66 10.97 2.25
N ARG A 178 5.55 11.71 2.30
CA ARG A 178 4.37 11.34 3.07
C ARG A 178 3.16 11.37 2.15
N PHE A 179 2.38 10.30 2.18
CA PHE A 179 1.12 10.25 1.43
C PHE A 179 0.04 9.58 2.25
N THR A 180 -1.20 9.85 1.87
CA THR A 180 -2.36 9.16 2.43
C THR A 180 -3.30 8.68 1.33
N ILE A 181 -4.02 7.60 1.60
CA ILE A 181 -5.16 7.13 0.82
C ILE A 181 -6.36 7.09 1.75
N ASN A 182 -7.41 7.83 1.41
CA ASN A 182 -8.48 8.20 2.33
C ASN A 182 -9.83 7.72 1.81
N GLY A 183 -10.47 6.80 2.52
CA GLY A 183 -11.87 6.46 2.31
C GLY A 183 -12.78 7.48 2.99
N VAL A 184 -13.54 8.21 2.19
CA VAL A 184 -14.49 9.23 2.65
C VAL A 184 -15.89 8.63 2.76
N TYR A 185 -16.55 8.84 3.89
CA TYR A 185 -17.94 8.45 4.11
C TYR A 185 -18.68 9.58 4.85
N GLN A 186 -19.79 10.02 4.25
CA GLN A 186 -20.58 11.16 4.68
C GLN A 186 -19.75 12.45 4.82
N GLY A 187 -18.83 12.67 3.87
CA GLY A 187 -17.96 13.84 3.85
C GLY A 187 -16.80 13.83 4.86
N GLU A 188 -16.59 12.72 5.59
CA GLU A 188 -15.50 12.58 6.56
C GLU A 188 -14.56 11.41 6.20
N THR A 189 -13.26 11.58 6.41
CA THR A 189 -12.30 10.48 6.28
C THR A 189 -12.49 9.47 7.40
N ARG A 190 -13.00 8.28 7.07
CA ARG A 190 -13.24 7.17 8.01
C ARG A 190 -12.15 6.11 8.00
N ILE A 191 -11.49 5.93 6.86
CA ILE A 191 -10.42 4.95 6.67
C ILE A 191 -9.24 5.70 6.07
N GLN A 192 -8.06 5.57 6.66
CA GLN A 192 -6.86 6.24 6.17
C GLN A 192 -5.68 5.29 6.17
N LEU A 193 -5.08 5.08 5.01
CA LEU A 193 -3.71 4.57 4.93
C LEU A 193 -2.78 5.76 4.94
N GLU A 194 -1.71 5.70 5.72
CA GLU A 194 -0.65 6.70 5.76
C GLU A 194 0.68 6.02 5.54
N HIS A 195 1.53 6.58 4.69
CA HIS A 195 2.90 6.14 4.56
C HIS A 195 3.81 7.33 4.80
N VAL A 196 4.85 7.12 5.61
CA VAL A 196 5.92 8.08 5.84
C VAL A 196 7.25 7.37 5.62
N ASN A 197 7.80 7.57 4.42
CA ASN A 197 9.04 6.95 3.98
C ASN A 197 10.12 8.01 3.96
N ARG A 198 11.17 7.82 4.76
CA ARG A 198 12.22 8.81 4.95
C ARG A 198 13.60 8.21 4.86
N ILE A 199 14.59 9.03 4.58
CA ILE A 199 16.00 8.65 4.69
C ILE A 199 16.54 9.25 5.97
N GLY A 200 16.69 8.44 7.00
CA GLY A 200 17.18 8.80 8.32
C GLY A 200 16.06 9.30 9.23
N ASN A 201 16.10 8.87 10.50
CA ASN A 201 15.09 9.16 11.51
C ASN A 201 14.85 10.65 11.80
N ASP A 202 15.82 11.50 11.50
CA ASP A 202 15.77 12.95 11.67
C ASP A 202 15.08 13.68 10.49
N ALA A 203 14.87 13.00 9.37
CA ALA A 203 14.19 13.58 8.22
C ALA A 203 12.70 13.81 8.51
N ALA A 204 12.21 14.98 8.09
CA ALA A 204 10.84 15.44 8.31
C ALA A 204 10.36 15.29 9.77
N PRO A 205 10.99 16.00 10.73
CA PRO A 205 10.74 15.78 12.16
C PRO A 205 9.32 16.12 12.62
N ASP A 206 8.60 16.95 11.85
CA ASP A 206 7.22 17.33 12.13
C ASP A 206 6.19 16.29 11.61
N TRP A 207 6.64 15.28 10.86
CA TRP A 207 5.79 14.18 10.40
C TRP A 207 5.66 13.08 11.45
N PRO A 208 4.61 12.25 11.41
CA PRO A 208 4.45 11.14 12.35
C PRO A 208 5.66 10.20 12.33
N SER A 209 6.12 9.76 13.49
CA SER A 209 7.21 8.78 13.64
C SER A 209 6.78 7.63 14.57
N GLY A 210 7.48 6.50 14.43
CA GLY A 210 7.31 5.34 15.30
C GLY A 210 8.14 5.43 16.59
N ASN A 211 7.98 4.43 17.46
CA ASN A 211 8.82 4.25 18.65
C ASN A 211 10.17 3.58 18.31
N GLU A 212 10.27 2.97 17.13
CA GLU A 212 11.46 2.37 16.54
C GLU A 212 11.62 2.88 15.09
N ASN A 213 12.68 2.46 14.40
CA ASN A 213 12.97 2.93 13.04
C ASN A 213 11.90 2.53 12.02
N ASP A 214 11.42 1.29 12.11
CA ASP A 214 10.46 0.70 11.17
C ASP A 214 9.21 0.26 11.92
N VAL A 215 8.11 0.97 11.73
CA VAL A 215 6.88 0.78 12.50
C VAL A 215 5.66 0.73 11.60
N TYR A 216 4.88 -0.33 11.73
CA TYR A 216 3.48 -0.34 11.36
C TYR A 216 2.63 0.02 12.57
N ARG A 217 1.73 0.99 12.42
CA ARG A 217 0.86 1.47 13.50
C ARG A 217 -0.60 1.47 13.06
N VAL A 218 -1.48 1.04 13.95
CA VAL A 218 -2.93 1.21 13.80
C VAL A 218 -3.44 2.14 14.89
N ASP A 219 -4.12 3.20 14.49
CA ASP A 219 -4.84 4.12 15.38
C ASP A 219 -6.34 3.98 15.09
N ILE A 220 -7.13 3.61 16.10
CA ILE A 220 -8.60 3.57 16.01
C ILE A 220 -9.16 4.65 16.92
N GLU A 221 -9.90 5.57 16.32
CA GLU A 221 -10.67 6.57 17.02
C GLU A 221 -12.13 6.12 17.11
N GLY A 222 -12.67 6.03 18.33
CA GLY A 222 -14.00 5.48 18.55
C GLY A 222 -14.29 5.23 20.03
N THR A 223 -15.13 4.24 20.30
CA THR A 223 -15.46 3.76 21.65
C THR A 223 -15.14 2.26 21.72
N PRO A 224 -14.35 1.80 22.71
CA PRO A 224 -14.16 0.38 22.99
C PRO A 224 -15.48 -0.37 23.23
#